data_AF-A0A7V2Y720-F1
#
_entry.id   AF-A0A7V2Y720-F1
#
_cell.length_a   1.000
_cell.length_b   1.000
_cell.length_c   1.000
_cell.angle_alpha   90.00
_cell.angle_beta   90.00
_cell.angle_gamma   90.00
#
_symmetry.space_group_name_H-M   'P 1'
#
loop_
_entity.id
_entity.type
_entity.pdbx_description
1 polymer ?
#
loop_
_entity_poly.entity_id
_entity_poly.type
_entity_poly.pdbx_seq_one_letter_code
_entity_poly.pdbx_strand_id
1 'polypeptide(L)'
;MYCPRSRQCAGLFLCRGAQGWPCSCAQSAPRLPATWNIGLAAIVMGALALLWMAAAFSQETSMGADDSGTLPPCISCHVEAHPGEGGSVKLRSCSRHTHTDKLPPIPVQNAPDVFILDQLSEIYVPVVFPHRLHAEMETMSNGCSGCHHHSLPERIQPCRECHPIEPDQTNLRKPGLKGAYHRQCFGCHREWDRYTQCGICHAKRSADGKPEPKIDTTDITGRLHPNVKAPDKKIYDTGGYEENSKVFFQHKEHSEVFGVRCSECHKNENCSRCHEEAQPAHKRDRQDPHEECAKCHAAEEACGKCHLQQEPPLFDHATRAGFELKPYHAAVACQKCHAYNDGKMATQASRECTACHKPDWHPEGFDHGKSGLQLDDTHKEAECKDCHVEGLGKPARCNACHEDDWKYPAKIPGKKL
;
A
#
# COMPACT_ATOMS: atom_id res chain seq x y z
N MET A 1 11.10 41.87 -9.88
CA MET A 1 10.94 43.00 -8.92
C MET A 1 10.69 42.43 -7.53
N TYR A 2 11.07 43.18 -6.50
CA TYR A 2 10.76 43.02 -5.07
C TYR A 2 9.79 41.90 -4.63
N CYS A 3 10.27 41.09 -3.67
CA CYS A 3 9.40 40.42 -2.70
C CYS A 3 9.36 41.25 -1.41
N PRO A 4 8.17 41.58 -0.90
CA PRO A 4 8.00 41.79 0.54
C PRO A 4 6.69 41.22 1.10
N ARG A 5 6.79 40.48 2.21
CA ARG A 5 5.82 40.40 3.35
C ARG A 5 4.37 39.91 3.03
N SER A 6 3.65 39.26 3.94
CA SER A 6 3.89 38.86 5.34
C SER A 6 2.81 37.89 5.79
N ARG A 7 3.12 36.97 6.72
CA ARG A 7 2.08 36.40 7.61
C ARG A 7 1.62 37.48 8.57
N GLN A 8 0.31 37.67 8.71
CA GLN A 8 -0.29 38.43 9.81
C GLN A 8 -0.92 37.45 10.80
N CYS A 9 -0.76 37.73 12.09
CA CYS A 9 -1.67 37.25 13.12
C CYS A 9 -2.51 38.44 13.60
N ALA A 10 -3.83 38.27 13.61
CA ALA A 10 -4.80 39.13 14.29
C ALA A 10 -5.60 38.24 15.26
N GLY A 11 -6.15 38.70 16.38
CA GLY A 11 -6.13 39.98 17.11
C GLY A 11 -6.62 39.69 18.55
N LEU A 12 -7.03 40.62 19.42
CA LEU A 12 -7.26 42.08 19.35
C LEU A 12 -7.02 42.72 20.76
N PHE A 13 -6.98 44.06 20.80
CA PHE A 13 -7.09 44.97 21.98
C PHE A 13 -5.92 44.97 23.00
N LEU A 14 -5.39 46.10 23.50
CA LEU A 14 -5.59 47.53 23.17
C LEU A 14 -4.33 48.34 23.61
N CYS A 15 -4.01 49.44 22.94
CA CYS A 15 -2.84 50.30 23.25
C CYS A 15 -3.20 51.63 23.93
N ARG A 16 -2.40 52.01 24.94
CA ARG A 16 -1.92 53.36 25.32
C ARG A 16 -0.69 53.09 26.22
N GLY A 17 0.55 53.39 25.85
CA GLY A 17 1.12 54.66 25.38
C GLY A 17 1.85 55.31 26.57
N ALA A 18 3.10 55.79 26.52
CA ALA A 18 4.14 55.81 25.48
C ALA A 18 5.51 55.54 26.20
N GLN A 19 6.73 55.87 25.76
CA GLN A 19 7.28 56.63 24.63
C GLN A 19 8.77 56.27 24.44
N GLY A 20 9.38 56.61 23.29
CA GLY A 20 10.85 56.78 23.19
C GLY A 20 11.68 55.57 22.71
N TRP A 21 12.17 55.70 21.48
CA TRP A 21 13.29 54.96 20.85
C TRP A 21 14.67 55.20 21.54
N PRO A 22 15.79 54.55 21.12
CA PRO A 22 15.95 53.28 20.40
C PRO A 22 17.07 52.35 20.97
N CYS A 23 17.25 51.22 20.28
CA CYS A 23 18.34 50.24 20.30
C CYS A 23 19.77 50.72 20.64
N SER A 24 20.55 49.82 21.23
CA SER A 24 21.99 49.68 20.94
C SER A 24 22.39 48.20 20.92
N CYS A 25 23.33 47.86 20.03
CA CYS A 25 23.84 46.50 19.89
C CYS A 25 24.94 46.18 20.91
N ALA A 26 25.04 44.90 21.25
CA ALA A 26 26.25 44.16 21.62
C ALA A 26 27.32 44.83 22.51
N GLN A 27 27.54 44.29 23.71
CA GLN A 27 28.77 43.54 24.08
C GLN A 27 28.79 43.17 25.58
N SER A 28 29.38 42.00 25.88
CA SER A 28 29.97 41.53 27.15
C SER A 28 29.41 42.01 28.51
N ALA A 29 29.00 41.05 29.33
CA ALA A 29 28.60 41.26 30.73
C ALA A 29 29.77 41.60 31.68
N PRO A 30 29.55 42.41 32.73
CA PRO A 30 30.38 42.43 33.93
C PRO A 30 29.87 41.40 34.97
N ARG A 31 30.81 40.77 35.67
CA ARG A 31 30.53 39.88 36.82
C ARG A 31 30.09 40.71 38.03
N LEU A 32 29.19 40.19 38.85
CA LEU A 32 28.88 40.71 40.19
C LEU A 32 29.04 39.63 41.27
N PRO A 33 29.30 40.02 42.53
CA PRO A 33 30.11 39.20 43.45
C PRO A 33 29.30 38.26 44.35
N ALA A 34 30.03 37.32 44.96
CA ALA A 34 29.49 36.40 45.95
C ALA A 34 29.07 37.11 47.24
N THR A 35 27.80 37.00 47.58
CA THR A 35 27.20 36.72 48.91
C THR A 35 25.68 36.54 48.67
N TRP A 36 24.90 36.17 49.70
CA TRP A 36 23.44 35.89 49.60
C TRP A 36 23.05 34.49 49.05
N ASN A 37 23.82 33.47 49.43
CA ASN A 37 23.16 32.35 50.15
C ASN A 37 22.70 32.95 51.50
N ILE A 38 21.50 32.75 52.04
CA ILE A 38 20.78 31.49 52.25
C ILE A 38 19.27 31.74 52.04
N GLY A 39 18.59 30.96 51.19
CA GLY A 39 17.12 31.06 51.03
C GLY A 39 16.55 30.34 49.81
N LEU A 40 17.22 30.41 48.66
CA LEU A 40 16.73 29.81 47.41
C LEU A 40 16.98 28.30 47.27
N ALA A 41 17.91 27.73 48.04
CA ALA A 41 18.24 26.30 47.98
C ALA A 41 17.07 25.38 48.43
N ALA A 42 16.19 25.85 49.33
CA ALA A 42 15.05 25.06 49.80
C ALA A 42 13.95 24.90 48.73
N ILE A 43 13.77 25.90 47.86
CA ILE A 43 12.70 25.91 46.86
C ILE A 43 13.08 25.06 45.62
N VAL A 44 14.35 25.10 45.21
CA VAL A 44 14.85 24.31 44.06
C VAL A 44 14.90 22.81 44.38
N MET A 45 15.26 22.44 45.61
CA MET A 45 15.24 21.03 46.06
C MET A 45 13.82 20.45 46.13
N GLY A 46 12.82 21.25 46.51
CA GLY A 46 11.41 20.84 46.52
C GLY A 46 10.83 20.61 45.11
N ALA A 47 11.17 21.48 44.15
CA ALA A 47 10.69 21.35 42.77
C ALA A 47 11.28 20.12 42.05
N LEU A 48 12.55 19.79 42.28
CA LEU A 48 13.19 18.61 41.68
C LEU A 48 12.64 17.29 42.25
N ALA A 49 12.27 17.24 43.54
CA ALA A 49 11.64 16.06 44.13
C ALA A 49 10.26 15.75 43.53
N LEU A 50 9.45 16.78 43.25
CA LEU A 50 8.14 16.64 42.60
C LEU A 50 8.26 16.20 41.13
N LEU A 51 9.27 16.68 40.40
CA LEU A 51 9.57 16.23 39.04
C LEU A 51 10.07 14.78 38.98
N TRP A 52 10.75 14.28 40.02
CA TRP A 52 11.14 12.88 40.11
C TRP A 52 9.98 11.94 40.45
N MET A 53 9.02 12.37 41.29
CA MET A 53 7.81 11.58 41.58
C MET A 53 6.88 11.46 40.36
N ALA A 54 6.81 12.49 39.51
CA ALA A 54 6.02 12.42 38.27
C ALA A 54 6.60 11.45 37.22
N ALA A 55 7.92 11.26 37.19
CA ALA A 55 8.59 10.34 36.27
C ALA A 55 8.47 8.86 36.66
N ALA A 56 8.11 8.56 37.92
CA ALA A 56 7.96 7.19 38.42
C ALA A 56 6.59 6.55 38.10
N PHE A 57 5.63 7.32 37.58
CA PHE A 57 4.24 6.87 37.39
C PHE A 57 3.76 6.84 35.93
N SER A 58 4.70 6.79 34.98
CA SER A 58 4.41 6.58 33.54
C SER A 58 5.20 5.41 32.94
N GLN A 59 5.59 4.43 33.76
CA GLN A 59 5.75 3.08 33.25
C GLN A 59 4.36 2.51 33.00
N GLU A 60 3.97 2.41 31.73
CA GLU A 60 2.91 1.49 31.35
C GLU A 60 3.31 0.10 31.85
N THR A 61 2.61 -0.39 32.87
CA THR A 61 2.75 -1.78 33.30
C THR A 61 2.15 -2.67 32.23
N SER A 62 2.97 -3.01 31.23
CA SER A 62 2.74 -4.17 30.39
C SER A 62 2.58 -5.36 31.32
N MET A 63 1.33 -5.78 31.55
CA MET A 63 1.01 -6.85 32.48
C MET A 63 1.54 -8.18 31.93
N GLY A 64 2.81 -8.46 32.23
CA GLY A 64 3.36 -9.81 32.16
C GLY A 64 2.50 -10.71 33.05
N ALA A 65 2.22 -11.92 32.57
CA ALA A 65 1.47 -12.88 33.34
C ALA A 65 2.22 -13.21 34.64
N ASP A 66 1.50 -13.30 35.74
CA ASP A 66 2.00 -13.88 36.97
C ASP A 66 1.99 -15.41 36.83
N ASP A 67 3.14 -16.06 37.07
CA ASP A 67 3.30 -17.53 37.07
C ASP A 67 2.62 -18.20 38.29
N SER A 68 1.55 -17.61 38.82
CA SER A 68 0.89 -18.02 40.07
C SER A 68 -0.07 -19.21 39.92
N GLY A 69 -0.42 -19.58 38.67
CA GLY A 69 -1.43 -20.60 38.38
C GLY A 69 -2.87 -20.19 38.71
N THR A 70 -3.10 -18.94 39.10
CA THR A 70 -4.42 -18.44 39.49
C THR A 70 -5.16 -17.85 38.29
N LEU A 71 -6.38 -18.35 38.01
CA LEU A 71 -7.26 -17.81 36.96
C LEU A 71 -7.49 -16.29 37.17
N PRO A 72 -7.24 -15.43 36.17
CA PRO A 72 -7.38 -13.99 36.33
C PRO A 72 -8.85 -13.58 36.58
N PRO A 73 -9.12 -12.62 37.48
CA PRO A 73 -10.48 -12.25 37.86
C PRO A 73 -11.28 -11.72 36.66
N CYS A 74 -12.58 -12.01 36.62
CA CYS A 74 -13.47 -11.71 35.48
C CYS A 74 -13.42 -10.24 35.03
N ILE A 75 -13.25 -9.30 35.95
CA ILE A 75 -13.12 -7.85 35.67
C ILE A 75 -11.94 -7.49 34.75
N SER A 76 -10.97 -8.39 34.56
CA SER A 76 -9.88 -8.23 33.58
C SER A 76 -10.34 -8.30 32.11
N CYS A 77 -11.49 -8.94 31.86
CA CYS A 77 -12.13 -9.04 30.53
C CYS A 77 -13.49 -8.34 30.47
N HIS A 78 -14.18 -8.19 31.61
CA HIS A 78 -15.50 -7.56 31.71
C HIS A 78 -15.41 -6.14 32.28
N VAL A 79 -16.28 -5.25 31.81
CA VAL A 79 -16.41 -3.90 32.37
C VAL A 79 -16.92 -3.98 33.82
N GLU A 80 -17.79 -4.95 34.09
CA GLU A 80 -18.50 -5.19 35.34
C GLU A 80 -17.91 -6.38 36.10
N ALA A 81 -17.99 -6.38 37.44
CA ALA A 81 -17.38 -7.42 38.28
C ALA A 81 -18.13 -8.77 38.24
N HIS A 82 -19.44 -8.75 37.97
CA HIS A 82 -20.33 -9.92 37.99
C HIS A 82 -21.17 -10.00 36.69
N PRO A 83 -20.57 -10.43 35.58
CA PRO A 83 -21.28 -10.54 34.30
C PRO A 83 -22.30 -11.69 34.33
N GLY A 84 -23.60 -11.36 34.31
CA GLY A 84 -24.67 -12.37 34.19
C GLY A 84 -26.06 -11.92 34.62
N GLU A 85 -26.16 -11.06 35.62
CA GLU A 85 -27.45 -10.53 36.07
C GLU A 85 -27.95 -9.43 35.12
N GLY A 86 -29.07 -9.67 34.42
CA GLY A 86 -29.75 -8.63 33.63
C GLY A 86 -29.44 -8.56 32.13
N GLY A 87 -28.78 -9.57 31.54
CA GLY A 87 -28.93 -9.82 30.11
C GLY A 87 -28.21 -8.88 29.13
N SER A 88 -26.97 -8.49 29.40
CA SER A 88 -25.95 -8.27 28.34
C SER A 88 -24.54 -8.25 28.93
N VAL A 89 -23.62 -9.02 28.35
CA VAL A 89 -22.25 -9.15 28.90
C VAL A 89 -21.34 -8.10 28.27
N LYS A 90 -21.03 -7.03 29.01
CA LYS A 90 -20.14 -5.96 28.54
C LYS A 90 -18.66 -6.35 28.69
N LEU A 91 -18.01 -6.64 27.56
CA LEU A 91 -16.58 -6.90 27.47
C LEU A 91 -15.80 -5.59 27.36
N ARG A 92 -14.61 -5.54 27.98
CA ARG A 92 -13.61 -4.49 27.72
C ARG A 92 -13.03 -4.68 26.33
N SER A 93 -12.62 -3.59 25.68
CA SER A 93 -11.84 -3.67 24.44
C SER A 93 -10.55 -4.45 24.70
N CYS A 94 -10.32 -5.51 23.93
CA CYS A 94 -9.15 -6.37 24.12
C CYS A 94 -7.94 -5.75 23.42
N SER A 95 -6.89 -5.40 24.15
CA SER A 95 -5.66 -4.79 23.61
C SER A 95 -4.85 -5.68 22.64
N ARG A 96 -5.38 -6.86 22.23
CA ARG A 96 -4.72 -7.82 21.33
C ARG A 96 -4.50 -7.31 19.89
N HIS A 97 -4.96 -6.11 19.54
CA HIS A 97 -4.84 -5.54 18.20
C HIS A 97 -3.56 -4.71 17.98
N THR A 98 -2.80 -4.39 19.03
CA THR A 98 -1.46 -3.80 18.88
C THR A 98 -0.43 -4.89 18.63
N HIS A 99 -0.36 -5.34 17.38
CA HIS A 99 0.75 -6.17 16.90
C HIS A 99 2.05 -5.38 17.08
N THR A 100 2.92 -5.85 17.98
CA THR A 100 4.20 -5.20 18.27
C THR A 100 5.25 -5.70 17.28
N ASP A 101 5.33 -5.04 16.13
CA ASP A 101 6.27 -5.35 15.07
C ASP A 101 7.72 -5.14 15.54
N LYS A 102 8.39 -6.26 15.84
CA LYS A 102 9.85 -6.35 15.99
C LYS A 102 10.52 -7.15 14.88
N LEU A 103 9.74 -7.59 13.88
CA LEU A 103 10.27 -8.30 12.72
C LEU A 103 10.90 -7.31 11.73
N PRO A 104 12.09 -7.61 11.17
CA PRO A 104 12.50 -6.99 9.93
C PRO A 104 11.51 -7.37 8.80
N PRO A 105 11.39 -6.57 7.72
CA PRO A 105 10.50 -6.90 6.62
C PRO A 105 10.99 -8.16 5.88
N ILE A 106 10.38 -9.31 6.19
CA ILE A 106 10.64 -10.58 5.51
C ILE A 106 9.88 -10.58 4.18
N PRO A 107 10.54 -10.73 3.02
CA PRO A 107 9.87 -10.82 1.73
C PRO A 107 8.99 -12.07 1.64
N VAL A 108 7.77 -11.92 1.09
CA VAL A 108 6.80 -13.02 0.93
C VAL A 108 7.34 -14.15 0.04
N GLN A 109 8.32 -13.87 -0.82
CA GLN A 109 9.01 -14.86 -1.65
C GLN A 109 9.81 -15.89 -0.81
N ASN A 110 10.15 -15.55 0.44
CA ASN A 110 10.83 -16.45 1.37
C ASN A 110 9.83 -17.24 2.24
N ALA A 111 8.52 -16.99 2.10
CA ALA A 111 7.47 -17.73 2.78
C ALA A 111 7.31 -19.13 2.14
N PRO A 112 7.22 -20.22 2.91
CA PRO A 112 6.95 -21.53 2.36
C PRO A 112 5.61 -21.57 1.61
N ASP A 113 5.54 -22.30 0.49
CA ASP A 113 4.35 -22.39 -0.34
C ASP A 113 3.17 -23.02 0.43
N VAL A 114 3.42 -24.14 1.12
CA VAL A 114 2.41 -25.00 1.75
C VAL A 114 2.91 -25.57 3.08
N PHE A 115 2.02 -25.63 4.08
CA PHE A 115 2.20 -26.43 5.28
C PHE A 115 1.08 -27.47 5.42
N ILE A 116 1.36 -28.59 6.10
CA ILE A 116 0.37 -29.62 6.42
C ILE A 116 0.08 -29.55 7.93
N LEU A 117 -1.22 -29.48 8.29
CA LEU A 117 -1.70 -29.53 9.67
C LEU A 117 -2.37 -30.89 9.90
N ASP A 118 -1.63 -31.79 10.53
CA ASP A 118 -1.90 -33.22 10.69
C ASP A 118 -2.34 -33.62 12.12
N GLN A 119 -2.45 -32.67 13.04
CA GLN A 119 -2.68 -32.92 14.48
C GLN A 119 -4.07 -33.49 14.82
N LEU A 120 -4.97 -33.61 13.83
CA LEU A 120 -6.29 -34.25 13.96
C LEU A 120 -6.48 -35.41 12.95
N SER A 121 -5.37 -35.96 12.42
CA SER A 121 -5.37 -36.95 11.33
C SER A 121 -6.13 -38.25 11.60
N GLU A 122 -6.45 -38.55 12.87
CA GLU A 122 -7.25 -39.73 13.25
C GLU A 122 -8.74 -39.55 12.95
N ILE A 123 -9.24 -38.31 13.03
CA ILE A 123 -10.67 -37.97 12.90
C ILE A 123 -10.96 -37.29 11.56
N TYR A 124 -10.02 -36.49 11.08
CA TYR A 124 -10.12 -35.70 9.85
C TYR A 124 -8.94 -35.97 8.92
N VAL A 125 -9.07 -35.58 7.66
CA VAL A 125 -7.94 -35.48 6.73
C VAL A 125 -7.05 -34.30 7.16
N PRO A 126 -5.70 -34.41 7.03
CA PRO A 126 -4.80 -33.28 7.28
C PRO A 126 -5.17 -32.04 6.45
N VAL A 127 -5.09 -30.85 7.06
CA VAL A 127 -5.32 -29.59 6.35
C VAL A 127 -4.08 -29.27 5.53
N VAL A 128 -4.25 -29.05 4.23
CA VAL A 128 -3.20 -28.49 3.36
C VAL A 128 -3.37 -26.98 3.35
N PHE A 129 -2.49 -26.26 4.05
CA PHE A 129 -2.56 -24.81 4.19
C PHE A 129 -1.63 -24.12 3.17
N PRO A 130 -2.17 -23.40 2.16
CA PRO A 130 -1.36 -22.68 1.17
C PRO A 130 -0.83 -21.38 1.77
N HIS A 131 0.28 -21.47 2.48
CA HIS A 131 0.84 -20.39 3.30
C HIS A 131 1.29 -19.19 2.47
N ARG A 132 1.95 -19.37 1.31
CA ARG A 132 2.37 -18.24 0.49
C ARG A 132 1.18 -17.41 0.01
N LEU A 133 0.06 -18.04 -0.38
CA LEU A 133 -1.17 -17.32 -0.77
C LEU A 133 -1.69 -16.46 0.39
N HIS A 134 -1.67 -16.96 1.62
CA HIS A 134 -2.09 -16.18 2.80
C HIS A 134 -1.11 -15.06 3.15
N ALA A 135 0.19 -15.29 3.00
CA ALA A 135 1.20 -14.25 3.19
C ALA A 135 1.11 -13.15 2.11
N GLU A 136 0.73 -13.48 0.87
CA GLU A 136 0.43 -12.52 -0.20
C GLU A 136 -0.81 -11.67 0.14
N MET A 137 -1.90 -12.29 0.64
CA MET A 137 -3.12 -11.58 1.05
C MET A 137 -2.88 -10.58 2.20
N GLU A 138 -2.14 -10.99 3.25
CA GLU A 138 -1.89 -10.13 4.41
C GLU A 138 -1.04 -8.87 4.08
N THR A 139 -0.36 -8.80 2.94
CA THR A 139 0.39 -7.58 2.53
C THR A 139 -0.49 -6.32 2.39
N MET A 140 -1.80 -6.49 2.24
CA MET A 140 -2.80 -5.42 2.23
C MET A 140 -3.06 -4.83 3.63
N SER A 141 -2.90 -5.64 4.66
CA SER A 141 -3.30 -5.37 6.05
C SER A 141 -2.05 -5.30 6.94
N ASN A 142 -1.92 -6.17 7.95
CA ASN A 142 -0.82 -6.15 8.92
C ASN A 142 0.42 -6.93 8.46
N GLY A 143 0.45 -7.45 7.23
CA GLY A 143 1.57 -8.24 6.70
C GLY A 143 1.84 -9.49 7.53
N CYS A 144 3.12 -9.87 7.64
CA CYS A 144 3.51 -11.10 8.35
C CYS A 144 2.99 -11.15 9.80
N SER A 145 2.91 -10.01 10.50
CA SER A 145 2.49 -9.97 11.91
C SER A 145 0.99 -10.12 12.11
N GLY A 146 0.17 -9.94 11.07
CA GLY A 146 -1.26 -10.25 11.08
C GLY A 146 -1.55 -11.68 11.53
N CYS A 147 -0.68 -12.62 11.15
CA CYS A 147 -0.64 -13.99 11.67
C CYS A 147 0.43 -14.21 12.75
N HIS A 148 1.66 -13.74 12.53
CA HIS A 148 2.82 -14.07 13.37
C HIS A 148 3.11 -13.04 14.47
N HIS A 149 2.21 -12.98 15.46
CA HIS A 149 2.42 -12.18 16.66
C HIS A 149 3.61 -12.66 17.51
N HIS A 150 4.25 -11.74 18.24
CA HIS A 150 5.34 -12.01 19.19
C HIS A 150 6.53 -12.82 18.61
N SER A 151 6.79 -12.66 17.30
CA SER A 151 7.92 -13.31 16.63
C SER A 151 9.27 -12.80 17.13
N LEU A 152 10.28 -13.67 17.09
CA LEU A 152 11.66 -13.29 17.40
C LEU A 152 12.26 -12.49 16.23
N PRO A 153 13.19 -11.54 16.48
CA PRO A 153 13.81 -10.75 15.40
C PRO A 153 14.51 -11.58 14.32
N GLU A 154 14.97 -12.78 14.67
CA GLU A 154 15.79 -13.66 13.82
C GLU A 154 14.98 -14.72 13.05
N ARG A 155 13.79 -15.12 13.54
CA ARG A 155 12.94 -16.11 12.87
C ARG A 155 11.46 -16.00 13.25
N ILE A 156 10.60 -16.28 12.27
CA ILE A 156 9.19 -16.57 12.50
C ILE A 156 9.08 -17.96 13.14
N GLN A 157 8.35 -18.06 14.26
CA GLN A 157 8.11 -19.32 14.97
C GLN A 157 6.75 -19.92 14.58
N PRO A 158 6.63 -21.25 14.44
CA PRO A 158 5.35 -21.92 14.23
C PRO A 158 4.50 -21.87 15.51
N CYS A 159 3.17 -21.81 15.34
CA CYS A 159 2.22 -21.66 16.45
C CYS A 159 2.46 -22.63 17.61
N ARG A 160 2.83 -23.89 17.32
CA ARG A 160 3.06 -24.97 18.29
C ARG A 160 4.24 -24.77 19.25
N GLU A 161 5.23 -23.93 18.91
CA GLU A 161 6.34 -23.63 19.83
C GLU A 161 5.85 -22.83 21.04
N CYS A 162 4.79 -22.03 20.86
CA CYS A 162 4.14 -21.30 21.94
C CYS A 162 2.85 -22.00 22.42
N HIS A 163 1.94 -22.37 21.51
CA HIS A 163 0.61 -22.90 21.82
C HIS A 163 0.64 -24.43 21.96
N PRO A 164 0.51 -24.98 23.19
CA PRO A 164 0.45 -26.43 23.42
C PRO A 164 -0.84 -27.04 22.85
N ILE A 165 -0.83 -28.34 22.54
CA ILE A 165 -2.01 -29.07 22.04
C ILE A 165 -3.16 -28.97 23.07
N GLU A 166 -2.88 -29.38 24.31
CA GLU A 166 -3.76 -29.17 25.45
C GLU A 166 -3.60 -27.76 26.02
N PRO A 167 -4.69 -26.99 26.19
CA PRO A 167 -4.62 -25.64 26.70
C PRO A 167 -4.24 -25.62 28.18
N ASP A 168 -3.33 -24.71 28.55
CA ASP A 168 -3.10 -24.36 29.95
C ASP A 168 -4.36 -23.68 30.51
N GLN A 169 -5.03 -24.36 31.44
CA GLN A 169 -6.27 -23.87 32.06
C GLN A 169 -6.03 -22.71 33.03
N THR A 170 -4.79 -22.50 33.49
CA THR A 170 -4.45 -21.35 34.35
C THR A 170 -4.28 -20.07 33.54
N ASN A 171 -3.75 -20.18 32.31
CA ASN A 171 -3.47 -19.04 31.43
C ASN A 171 -4.46 -18.91 30.26
N LEU A 172 -5.68 -18.45 30.56
CA LEU A 172 -6.72 -18.18 29.54
C LEU A 172 -6.32 -17.14 28.47
N ARG A 173 -5.24 -16.36 28.68
CA ARG A 173 -4.71 -15.43 27.68
C ARG A 173 -3.98 -16.15 26.55
N LYS A 174 -3.53 -17.39 26.78
CA LYS A 174 -2.77 -18.22 25.84
C LYS A 174 -3.59 -19.46 25.44
N PRO A 175 -4.37 -19.41 24.36
CA PRO A 175 -5.19 -20.55 23.94
C PRO A 175 -4.30 -21.76 23.57
N GLY A 176 -4.83 -22.98 23.73
CA GLY A 176 -4.23 -24.18 23.14
C GLY A 176 -4.24 -24.12 21.60
N LEU A 177 -3.46 -24.98 20.96
CA LEU A 177 -3.17 -24.96 19.52
C LEU A 177 -4.43 -24.96 18.65
N LYS A 178 -5.40 -25.81 19.01
CA LYS A 178 -6.74 -25.84 18.37
C LYS A 178 -7.47 -24.49 18.46
N GLY A 179 -7.39 -23.81 19.61
CA GLY A 179 -8.02 -22.51 19.81
C GLY A 179 -7.28 -21.38 19.07
N ALA A 180 -5.96 -21.46 19.01
CA ALA A 180 -5.13 -20.52 18.25
C ALA A 180 -5.45 -20.54 16.76
N TYR A 181 -5.44 -21.73 16.13
CA TYR A 181 -5.76 -21.88 14.70
C TYR A 181 -7.18 -21.40 14.37
N HIS A 182 -8.20 -21.91 15.06
CA HIS A 182 -9.59 -21.50 14.76
C HIS A 182 -9.80 -20.00 14.94
N ARG A 183 -9.23 -19.38 15.97
CA ARG A 183 -9.37 -17.93 16.18
C ARG A 183 -8.66 -17.11 15.10
N GLN A 184 -7.50 -17.55 14.60
CA GLN A 184 -6.81 -16.87 13.51
C GLN A 184 -7.56 -17.05 12.18
N CYS A 185 -7.81 -18.29 11.77
CA CYS A 185 -8.41 -18.60 10.47
C CYS A 185 -9.87 -18.12 10.38
N PHE A 186 -10.72 -18.44 11.36
CA PHE A 186 -12.13 -18.01 11.32
C PHE A 186 -12.29 -16.51 11.60
N GLY A 187 -11.33 -15.88 12.28
CA GLY A 187 -11.32 -14.42 12.46
C GLY A 187 -11.36 -13.71 11.10
N CYS A 188 -10.35 -13.98 10.27
CA CYS A 188 -10.25 -13.39 8.93
C CYS A 188 -11.37 -13.88 7.99
N HIS A 189 -11.62 -15.18 7.90
CA HIS A 189 -12.61 -15.73 6.96
C HIS A 189 -14.05 -15.26 7.24
N ARG A 190 -14.43 -15.04 8.52
CA ARG A 190 -15.76 -14.52 8.86
C ARG A 190 -15.93 -13.05 8.47
N GLU A 191 -14.87 -12.25 8.49
CA GLU A 191 -14.91 -10.86 8.00
C GLU A 191 -14.94 -10.78 6.47
N TRP A 192 -14.32 -11.75 5.80
CA TRP A 192 -14.24 -11.82 4.34
C TRP A 192 -15.50 -12.38 3.66
N ASP A 193 -15.91 -13.60 4.02
CA ASP A 193 -16.95 -14.37 3.29
C ASP A 193 -18.13 -14.81 4.20
N ARG A 194 -18.02 -14.59 5.52
CA ARG A 194 -19.04 -14.91 6.54
C ARG A 194 -19.30 -16.42 6.76
N TYR A 195 -18.98 -17.28 5.80
CA TYR A 195 -19.10 -18.74 5.91
C TYR A 195 -17.85 -19.37 6.52
N THR A 196 -18.00 -20.02 7.68
CA THR A 196 -16.92 -20.75 8.36
C THR A 196 -17.39 -22.16 8.78
N GLN A 197 -17.49 -23.05 7.80
CA GLN A 197 -17.84 -24.46 8.03
C GLN A 197 -16.59 -25.32 8.28
N CYS A 198 -16.66 -26.28 9.20
CA CYS A 198 -15.52 -27.14 9.57
C CYS A 198 -14.93 -27.91 8.37
N GLY A 199 -15.80 -28.35 7.45
CA GLY A 199 -15.43 -29.18 6.31
C GLY A 199 -14.64 -28.47 5.19
N ILE A 200 -14.54 -27.14 5.24
CA ILE A 200 -13.71 -26.35 4.31
C ILE A 200 -12.22 -26.65 4.55
N CYS A 201 -11.80 -26.64 5.81
CA CYS A 201 -10.43 -26.92 6.20
C CYS A 201 -10.20 -28.43 6.43
N HIS A 202 -11.15 -29.09 7.09
CA HIS A 202 -11.04 -30.49 7.49
C HIS A 202 -12.05 -31.38 6.77
N ALA A 203 -11.65 -32.01 5.66
CA ALA A 203 -12.43 -33.10 5.10
C ALA A 203 -12.56 -34.23 6.13
N LYS A 204 -13.77 -34.75 6.33
CA LYS A 204 -14.01 -35.90 7.21
C LYS A 204 -13.41 -37.17 6.61
N ARG A 205 -13.06 -38.11 7.47
CA ARG A 205 -12.80 -39.50 7.07
C ARG A 205 -14.12 -40.26 7.05
N SER A 206 -14.34 -41.05 6.00
CA SER A 206 -15.43 -42.02 5.95
C SER A 206 -15.12 -43.20 6.88
N ALA A 207 -16.12 -44.05 7.12
CA ALA A 207 -15.94 -45.30 7.87
C ALA A 207 -14.85 -46.22 7.26
N ASP A 208 -14.60 -46.12 5.95
CA ASP A 208 -13.55 -46.87 5.23
C ASP A 208 -12.16 -46.19 5.30
N GLY A 209 -12.00 -45.15 6.11
CA GLY A 209 -10.76 -44.38 6.28
C GLY A 209 -10.38 -43.45 5.11
N LYS A 210 -11.19 -43.42 4.05
CA LYS A 210 -11.01 -42.57 2.86
C LYS A 210 -11.52 -41.14 3.12
N PRO A 211 -11.08 -40.13 2.36
CA PRO A 211 -11.71 -38.81 2.40
C PRO A 211 -13.19 -38.93 2.00
N GLU A 212 -14.10 -38.36 2.80
CA GLU A 212 -15.48 -38.11 2.35
C GLU A 212 -15.46 -37.10 1.17
N PRO A 213 -16.53 -37.05 0.34
CA PRO A 213 -16.59 -36.11 -0.77
C PRO A 213 -16.27 -34.69 -0.29
N LYS A 214 -15.32 -34.03 -0.96
CA LYS A 214 -14.97 -32.64 -0.65
C LYS A 214 -16.25 -31.80 -0.73
N ILE A 215 -16.49 -30.97 0.28
CA ILE A 215 -17.39 -29.83 0.14
C ILE A 215 -16.90 -29.04 -1.09
N ASP A 216 -17.83 -28.54 -1.91
CA ASP A 216 -17.44 -27.62 -2.97
C ASP A 216 -16.78 -26.41 -2.32
N THR A 217 -15.47 -26.28 -2.55
CA THR A 217 -14.62 -25.22 -2.00
C THR A 217 -14.23 -24.24 -3.11
N THR A 218 -14.88 -24.29 -4.28
CA THR A 218 -14.60 -23.35 -5.39
C THR A 218 -14.99 -21.92 -5.07
N ASP A 219 -15.71 -21.67 -3.99
CA ASP A 219 -15.94 -20.36 -3.38
C ASP A 219 -14.78 -19.92 -2.47
N ILE A 220 -14.35 -20.77 -1.53
CA ILE A 220 -13.52 -20.37 -0.38
C ILE A 220 -12.03 -20.72 -0.50
N THR A 221 -11.66 -21.77 -1.25
CA THR A 221 -10.24 -22.16 -1.47
C THR A 221 -9.87 -22.39 -2.94
N GLY A 222 -10.84 -22.49 -3.84
CA GLY A 222 -10.65 -22.83 -5.25
C GLY A 222 -10.75 -21.65 -6.22
N ARG A 223 -11.36 -20.53 -5.81
CA ARG A 223 -11.18 -19.24 -6.49
C ARG A 223 -9.88 -18.61 -6.01
N LEU A 224 -8.93 -18.43 -6.92
CA LEU A 224 -7.96 -17.33 -6.81
C LEU A 224 -8.77 -16.05 -6.51
N HIS A 225 -8.32 -15.29 -5.51
CA HIS A 225 -9.04 -14.18 -4.88
C HIS A 225 -9.88 -13.41 -5.92
N PRO A 226 -11.23 -13.40 -5.81
CA PRO A 226 -12.08 -12.90 -6.89
C PRO A 226 -11.75 -11.44 -7.18
N ASN A 227 -11.58 -11.11 -8.47
CA ASN A 227 -11.23 -9.76 -8.90
C ASN A 227 -12.29 -8.77 -8.39
N VAL A 228 -11.94 -8.04 -7.32
CA VAL A 228 -12.78 -6.98 -6.75
C VAL A 228 -13.04 -5.96 -7.84
N LYS A 229 -14.32 -5.72 -8.16
CA LYS A 229 -14.69 -4.77 -9.20
C LYS A 229 -14.41 -3.35 -8.72
N ALA A 230 -13.24 -2.83 -9.07
CA ALA A 230 -12.89 -1.44 -8.87
C ALA A 230 -13.91 -0.50 -9.57
N PRO A 231 -14.21 0.67 -8.98
CA PRO A 231 -14.98 1.70 -9.67
C PRO A 231 -14.12 2.33 -10.77
N ASP A 232 -14.71 2.73 -11.90
CA ASP A 232 -13.93 3.33 -12.99
C ASP A 232 -13.29 4.67 -12.57
N LYS A 233 -14.03 5.50 -11.83
CA LYS A 233 -13.57 6.80 -11.31
C LYS A 233 -14.20 7.19 -9.97
N LYS A 234 -13.58 8.12 -9.26
CA LYS A 234 -14.14 8.84 -8.11
C LYS A 234 -13.93 10.35 -8.29
N ILE A 235 -14.94 11.12 -7.92
CA ILE A 235 -14.90 12.58 -7.95
C ILE A 235 -14.99 13.06 -6.51
N TYR A 236 -14.10 13.97 -6.12
CA TYR A 236 -14.07 14.58 -4.80
C TYR A 236 -14.42 16.07 -4.92
N ASP A 237 -15.46 16.49 -4.20
CA ASP A 237 -15.82 17.89 -4.07
C ASP A 237 -14.86 18.60 -3.10
N THR A 238 -14.23 19.68 -3.55
CA THR A 238 -13.11 20.31 -2.79
C THR A 238 -13.54 21.45 -1.87
N GLY A 239 -14.85 21.73 -1.78
CA GLY A 239 -15.45 22.48 -0.68
C GLY A 239 -15.07 23.94 -0.49
N GLY A 240 -14.25 24.53 -1.38
CA GLY A 240 -13.88 25.96 -1.29
C GLY A 240 -12.49 26.38 -1.77
N TYR A 241 -11.74 25.52 -2.49
CA TYR A 241 -10.46 25.96 -3.10
C TYR A 241 -10.69 27.04 -4.17
N GLU A 242 -11.55 26.74 -5.16
CA GLU A 242 -12.05 27.66 -6.19
C GLU A 242 -13.50 27.29 -6.52
N GLU A 243 -14.26 28.19 -7.16
CA GLU A 243 -15.65 27.93 -7.54
C GLU A 243 -15.73 26.71 -8.49
N ASN A 244 -16.62 25.77 -8.19
CA ASN A 244 -16.79 24.49 -8.88
C ASN A 244 -15.53 23.59 -8.96
N SER A 245 -14.50 23.84 -8.15
CA SER A 245 -13.28 23.02 -8.13
C SER A 245 -13.53 21.60 -7.60
N LYS A 246 -13.11 20.59 -8.37
CA LYS A 246 -13.22 19.17 -8.06
C LYS A 246 -11.88 18.47 -8.31
N VAL A 247 -11.63 17.38 -7.58
CA VAL A 247 -10.53 16.45 -7.89
C VAL A 247 -11.12 15.21 -8.57
N PHE A 248 -10.67 14.94 -9.79
CA PHE A 248 -11.10 13.79 -10.59
C PHE A 248 -10.05 12.68 -10.49
N PHE A 249 -10.39 11.60 -9.77
CA PHE A 249 -9.53 10.43 -9.64
C PHE A 249 -10.01 9.33 -10.59
N GLN A 250 -9.32 9.18 -11.72
CA GLN A 250 -9.55 8.08 -12.65
C GLN A 250 -8.93 6.79 -12.08
N HIS A 251 -9.68 6.09 -11.24
CA HIS A 251 -9.23 4.91 -10.50
C HIS A 251 -8.76 3.80 -11.45
N LYS A 252 -9.49 3.58 -12.55
CA LYS A 252 -9.15 2.57 -13.56
C LYS A 252 -7.79 2.82 -14.21
N GLU A 253 -7.45 4.07 -14.49
CA GLU A 253 -6.14 4.42 -15.05
C GLU A 253 -5.01 4.09 -14.08
N HIS A 254 -5.21 4.37 -12.79
CA HIS A 254 -4.21 4.06 -11.79
C HIS A 254 -4.00 2.55 -11.64
N SER A 255 -5.07 1.75 -11.59
CA SER A 255 -4.96 0.30 -11.44
C SER A 255 -4.58 -0.46 -12.71
N GLU A 256 -5.11 -0.08 -13.88
CA GLU A 256 -4.96 -0.85 -15.14
C GLU A 256 -3.91 -0.27 -16.09
N VAL A 257 -3.74 1.06 -16.15
CA VAL A 257 -2.82 1.71 -17.10
C VAL A 257 -1.46 2.00 -16.45
N PHE A 258 -1.44 2.56 -15.24
CA PHE A 258 -0.21 2.85 -14.50
C PHE A 258 0.26 1.68 -13.63
N GLY A 259 -0.59 0.66 -13.42
CA GLY A 259 -0.26 -0.57 -12.71
C GLY A 259 -0.05 -0.40 -11.20
N VAL A 260 -0.62 0.65 -10.59
CA VAL A 260 -0.59 0.89 -9.15
C VAL A 260 -1.38 -0.21 -8.44
N ARG A 261 -0.75 -0.89 -7.49
CA ARG A 261 -1.39 -2.00 -6.77
C ARG A 261 -2.41 -1.49 -5.77
N CYS A 262 -3.44 -2.29 -5.48
CA CYS A 262 -4.44 -1.96 -4.48
C CYS A 262 -3.80 -1.62 -3.12
N SER A 263 -2.81 -2.40 -2.68
CA SER A 263 -2.05 -2.20 -1.43
C SER A 263 -1.34 -0.85 -1.32
N GLU A 264 -1.03 -0.19 -2.44
CA GLU A 264 -0.28 1.07 -2.47
C GLU A 264 -1.17 2.27 -2.10
N CYS A 265 -2.51 2.15 -2.18
CA CYS A 265 -3.49 3.17 -1.76
C CYS A 265 -4.48 2.69 -0.68
N HIS A 266 -4.73 1.39 -0.61
CA HIS A 266 -5.66 0.72 0.31
C HIS A 266 -4.93 -0.02 1.44
N LYS A 267 -3.80 0.53 1.88
CA LYS A 267 -2.99 -0.02 2.98
C LYS A 267 -3.75 0.05 4.31
N ASN A 268 -3.64 -1.01 5.11
CA ASN A 268 -4.28 -1.16 6.43
C ASN A 268 -5.83 -1.05 6.37
N GLU A 269 -6.44 -1.39 5.23
CA GLU A 269 -7.90 -1.48 5.10
C GLU A 269 -8.38 -2.92 5.41
N ASN A 270 -9.59 -3.06 5.99
CA ASN A 270 -10.19 -4.37 6.22
C ASN A 270 -10.66 -4.99 4.89
N CYS A 271 -10.41 -6.30 4.70
CA CYS A 271 -10.89 -7.13 3.60
C CYS A 271 -12.38 -6.93 3.26
N SER A 272 -13.23 -6.79 4.28
CA SER A 272 -14.67 -6.53 4.10
C SER A 272 -14.96 -5.28 3.27
N ARG A 273 -14.09 -4.27 3.31
CA ARG A 273 -14.22 -3.03 2.54
C ARG A 273 -14.13 -3.23 1.02
N CYS A 274 -13.53 -4.34 0.59
CA CYS A 274 -13.41 -4.74 -0.81
C CYS A 274 -14.38 -5.87 -1.20
N HIS A 275 -14.76 -6.72 -0.25
CA HIS A 275 -15.56 -7.94 -0.50
C HIS A 275 -17.03 -7.85 -0.02
N GLU A 276 -17.43 -6.80 0.70
CA GLU A 276 -18.83 -6.61 1.10
C GLU A 276 -19.66 -5.98 -0.03
N GLU A 277 -20.33 -6.82 -0.81
CA GLU A 277 -21.29 -6.39 -1.84
C GLU A 277 -22.60 -5.81 -1.25
N ALA A 278 -22.91 -6.12 0.01
CA ALA A 278 -24.23 -5.91 0.61
C ALA A 278 -24.39 -4.61 1.41
N GLN A 279 -23.32 -3.89 1.75
CA GLN A 279 -23.38 -2.62 2.49
C GLN A 279 -22.40 -1.58 1.94
N PRO A 280 -22.74 -0.28 2.00
CA PRO A 280 -21.82 0.77 1.60
C PRO A 280 -20.61 0.77 2.55
N ALA A 281 -19.44 0.41 1.99
CA ALA A 281 -18.15 0.44 2.67
C ALA A 281 -17.99 1.67 3.58
N HIS A 282 -17.63 1.45 4.84
CA HIS A 282 -17.37 2.53 5.80
C HIS A 282 -16.45 3.60 5.19
N LYS A 283 -16.89 4.86 5.24
CA LYS A 283 -16.10 6.00 4.77
C LYS A 283 -14.82 6.06 5.62
N ARG A 284 -13.66 6.15 4.96
CA ARG A 284 -12.40 6.46 5.66
C ARG A 284 -12.50 7.86 6.23
N ASP A 285 -12.35 7.97 7.54
CA ASP A 285 -11.96 9.24 8.14
C ASP A 285 -10.52 9.53 7.69
N ARG A 286 -10.32 10.63 6.97
CA ARG A 286 -9.02 11.06 6.44
C ARG A 286 -8.75 12.44 7.01
N GLN A 287 -7.78 12.51 7.92
CA GLN A 287 -7.38 13.76 8.56
C GLN A 287 -6.75 14.73 7.54
N ASP A 288 -6.05 14.20 6.52
CA ASP A 288 -5.67 14.95 5.31
C ASP A 288 -6.17 14.22 4.05
N PRO A 289 -7.00 14.85 3.20
CA PRO A 289 -7.38 14.32 1.89
C PRO A 289 -6.21 14.11 0.91
N HIS A 290 -5.08 14.81 1.09
CA HIS A 290 -3.95 14.77 0.17
C HIS A 290 -2.95 13.65 0.46
N GLU A 291 -2.91 13.12 1.68
CA GLU A 291 -1.84 12.22 2.16
C GLU A 291 -1.53 11.06 1.19
N GLU A 292 -2.57 10.37 0.72
CA GLU A 292 -2.41 9.24 -0.21
C GLU A 292 -1.96 9.69 -1.61
N CYS A 293 -2.47 10.81 -2.09
CA CYS A 293 -2.11 11.36 -3.39
C CYS A 293 -0.66 11.89 -3.39
N ALA A 294 -0.25 12.55 -2.30
CA ALA A 294 1.04 13.20 -2.13
C ALA A 294 2.21 12.21 -2.05
N LYS A 295 1.97 10.96 -1.64
CA LYS A 295 2.95 9.87 -1.70
C LYS A 295 3.52 9.69 -3.11
N CYS A 296 2.67 9.81 -4.13
CA CYS A 296 3.06 9.66 -5.54
C CYS A 296 3.26 11.01 -6.25
N HIS A 297 2.31 11.94 -6.12
CA HIS A 297 2.26 13.21 -6.84
C HIS A 297 2.85 14.37 -6.03
N ALA A 298 3.75 15.15 -6.62
CA ALA A 298 4.27 16.36 -6.00
C ALA A 298 3.17 17.42 -5.85
N ALA A 299 2.70 17.65 -4.63
CA ALA A 299 1.54 18.50 -4.32
C ALA A 299 1.90 19.93 -3.88
N GLU A 300 3.18 20.21 -3.60
CA GLU A 300 3.59 21.33 -2.74
C GLU A 300 3.35 22.74 -3.34
N GLU A 301 3.31 22.89 -4.68
CA GLU A 301 3.15 24.21 -5.33
C GLU A 301 2.18 24.24 -6.53
N ALA A 302 1.53 23.12 -6.88
CA ALA A 302 0.81 22.97 -8.16
C ALA A 302 -0.65 22.50 -8.03
N CYS A 303 -1.39 23.05 -7.05
CA CYS A 303 -2.76 22.64 -6.69
C CYS A 303 -3.71 22.49 -7.90
N GLY A 304 -3.67 23.45 -8.84
CA GLY A 304 -4.50 23.45 -10.05
C GLY A 304 -4.25 22.29 -11.05
N LYS A 305 -3.25 21.42 -10.82
CA LYS A 305 -3.10 20.16 -11.55
C LYS A 305 -4.10 19.08 -11.10
N CYS A 306 -4.55 19.16 -9.85
CA CYS A 306 -5.50 18.23 -9.24
C CYS A 306 -6.89 18.87 -9.09
N HIS A 307 -6.92 20.15 -8.70
CA HIS A 307 -8.11 20.97 -8.52
C HIS A 307 -8.57 21.54 -9.86
N LEU A 308 -9.53 20.87 -10.50
CA LEU A 308 -10.00 21.18 -11.86
C LEU A 308 -11.49 21.55 -11.85
N GLN A 309 -11.90 22.46 -12.73
CA GLN A 309 -13.31 22.82 -12.94
C GLN A 309 -14.05 21.82 -13.84
N GLN A 310 -13.32 21.07 -14.66
CA GLN A 310 -13.86 20.12 -15.64
C GLN A 310 -13.08 18.81 -15.58
N GLU A 311 -13.73 17.71 -15.96
CA GLU A 311 -13.10 16.39 -15.97
C GLU A 311 -11.96 16.36 -17.01
N PRO A 312 -10.72 16.02 -16.61
CA PRO A 312 -9.62 15.93 -17.56
C PRO A 312 -9.82 14.72 -18.50
N PRO A 313 -9.39 14.80 -19.77
CA PRO A 313 -9.39 13.65 -20.65
C PRO A 313 -8.48 12.55 -20.10
N LEU A 314 -8.82 11.30 -20.40
CA LEU A 314 -8.01 10.12 -20.08
C LEU A 314 -6.58 10.26 -20.59
N PHE A 315 -5.67 9.49 -20.00
CA PHE A 315 -4.28 9.41 -20.39
C PHE A 315 -4.15 8.80 -21.79
N ASP A 316 -3.59 9.58 -22.69
CA ASP A 316 -3.17 9.17 -24.01
C ASP A 316 -1.74 9.68 -24.27
N HIS A 317 -0.95 8.84 -24.94
CA HIS A 317 0.47 9.10 -25.21
C HIS A 317 0.68 10.25 -26.21
N ALA A 318 -0.20 10.41 -27.20
CA ALA A 318 -0.09 11.50 -28.17
C ALA A 318 -0.37 12.87 -27.52
N THR A 319 -1.46 12.97 -26.76
CA THR A 319 -1.95 14.22 -26.15
C THR A 319 -1.27 14.59 -24.83
N ARG A 320 -0.88 13.61 -23.99
CA ARG A 320 -0.26 13.88 -22.68
C ARG A 320 1.27 13.80 -22.70
N ALA A 321 1.85 12.86 -23.44
CA ALA A 321 3.30 12.67 -23.51
C ALA A 321 3.96 13.30 -24.76
N GLY A 322 3.16 13.78 -25.71
CA GLY A 322 3.64 14.35 -26.97
C GLY A 322 4.36 13.33 -27.85
N PHE A 323 4.02 12.04 -27.72
CA PHE A 323 4.66 10.94 -28.44
C PHE A 323 3.63 9.85 -28.74
N GLU A 324 3.08 9.86 -29.96
CA GLU A 324 2.09 8.88 -30.40
C GLU A 324 2.69 7.47 -30.50
N LEU A 325 2.10 6.51 -29.77
CA LEU A 325 2.47 5.11 -29.89
C LEU A 325 1.82 4.49 -31.12
N LYS A 326 2.64 4.10 -32.10
CA LYS A 326 2.19 3.27 -33.24
C LYS A 326 1.53 1.97 -32.72
N PRO A 327 0.57 1.37 -33.45
CA PRO A 327 -0.20 0.20 -32.98
C PRO A 327 0.66 -0.94 -32.39
N TYR A 328 1.79 -1.23 -33.01
CA TYR A 328 2.73 -2.28 -32.61
C TYR A 328 3.50 -1.99 -31.31
N HIS A 329 3.56 -0.72 -30.89
CA HIS A 329 4.12 -0.29 -29.60
C HIS A 329 3.02 0.01 -28.55
N ALA A 330 1.77 0.23 -28.97
CA ALA A 330 0.65 0.49 -28.05
C ALA A 330 0.35 -0.69 -27.10
N ALA A 331 0.70 -1.92 -27.50
CA ALA A 331 0.58 -3.12 -26.67
C ALA A 331 1.83 -3.42 -25.80
N VAL A 332 2.88 -2.60 -25.86
CA VAL A 332 4.10 -2.80 -25.08
C VAL A 332 3.86 -2.33 -23.64
N ALA A 333 4.06 -3.22 -22.67
CA ALA A 333 3.92 -2.89 -21.25
C ALA A 333 4.82 -1.71 -20.86
N CYS A 334 4.26 -0.73 -20.13
CA CYS A 334 4.89 0.57 -19.85
C CYS A 334 6.31 0.44 -19.28
N GLN A 335 6.54 -0.56 -18.41
CA GLN A 335 7.83 -0.85 -17.78
C GLN A 335 8.97 -1.24 -18.76
N LYS A 336 8.65 -1.56 -20.02
CA LYS A 336 9.65 -1.82 -21.06
C LYS A 336 10.29 -0.55 -21.61
N CYS A 337 9.63 0.60 -21.44
CA CYS A 337 10.13 1.92 -21.86
C CYS A 337 10.45 2.81 -20.64
N HIS A 338 9.57 2.80 -19.64
CA HIS A 338 9.67 3.61 -18.43
C HIS A 338 10.25 2.79 -17.27
N ALA A 339 11.34 3.27 -16.67
CA ALA A 339 11.88 2.65 -15.46
C ALA A 339 10.87 2.76 -14.30
N TYR A 340 10.78 1.72 -13.47
CA TYR A 340 9.95 1.71 -12.27
C TYR A 340 10.84 1.60 -11.03
N ASN A 341 10.92 2.68 -10.26
CA ASN A 341 11.80 2.83 -9.10
C ASN A 341 10.97 3.30 -7.90
N ASP A 342 11.15 2.69 -6.73
CA ASP A 342 10.55 3.12 -5.45
C ASP A 342 9.03 3.40 -5.52
N GLY A 343 8.28 2.53 -6.21
CA GLY A 343 6.83 2.66 -6.38
C GLY A 343 6.39 3.65 -7.46
N LYS A 344 7.32 4.31 -8.16
CA LYS A 344 7.05 5.36 -9.14
C LYS A 344 7.57 5.00 -10.52
N MET A 345 6.73 5.22 -11.53
CA MET A 345 7.13 5.12 -12.93
C MET A 345 7.81 6.42 -13.38
N ALA A 346 9.00 6.32 -13.96
CA ALA A 346 9.73 7.46 -14.51
C ALA A 346 8.94 8.08 -15.67
N THR A 347 8.72 9.39 -15.66
CA THR A 347 8.00 10.10 -16.73
C THR A 347 8.78 10.17 -18.04
N GLN A 348 10.10 9.98 -17.98
CA GLN A 348 10.99 9.95 -19.14
C GLN A 348 11.37 8.51 -19.50
N ALA A 349 11.37 8.24 -20.80
CA ALA A 349 11.81 7.00 -21.43
C ALA A 349 12.71 7.34 -22.63
N SER A 350 13.61 6.44 -23.00
CA SER A 350 14.38 6.60 -24.24
C SER A 350 13.45 6.48 -25.45
N ARG A 351 13.63 7.37 -26.43
CA ARG A 351 12.97 7.30 -27.75
C ARG A 351 13.83 6.62 -28.81
N GLU A 352 15.07 6.26 -28.47
CA GLU A 352 16.00 5.60 -29.37
C GLU A 352 15.65 4.13 -29.53
N CYS A 353 15.44 3.71 -30.78
CA CYS A 353 15.14 2.34 -31.21
C CYS A 353 16.06 1.28 -30.55
N THR A 354 17.36 1.56 -30.49
CA THR A 354 18.41 0.70 -29.95
C THR A 354 18.47 0.67 -28.42
N ALA A 355 17.68 1.49 -27.71
CA ALA A 355 17.57 1.39 -26.26
C ALA A 355 16.84 0.12 -25.83
N CYS A 356 15.84 -0.31 -26.61
CA CYS A 356 15.00 -1.48 -26.33
C CYS A 356 15.32 -2.70 -27.23
N HIS A 357 15.65 -2.47 -28.51
CA HIS A 357 15.99 -3.56 -29.44
C HIS A 357 17.52 -3.72 -29.52
N LYS A 358 18.05 -4.61 -28.67
CA LYS A 358 19.46 -4.98 -28.63
C LYS A 358 19.62 -6.49 -28.91
N PRO A 359 20.74 -6.93 -29.50
CA PRO A 359 21.88 -6.12 -29.96
C PRO A 359 21.54 -5.25 -31.18
N ASP A 360 20.64 -5.72 -32.06
CA ASP A 360 20.34 -5.08 -33.33
C ASP A 360 18.86 -4.70 -33.50
N TRP A 361 18.63 -3.42 -33.86
CA TRP A 361 17.38 -2.97 -34.50
C TRP A 361 17.36 -3.33 -36.02
N HIS A 362 18.39 -4.02 -36.51
CA HIS A 362 18.50 -4.53 -37.89
C HIS A 362 18.21 -6.05 -37.93
N PRO A 363 17.00 -6.55 -37.58
CA PRO A 363 16.74 -7.98 -37.73
C PRO A 363 16.70 -8.34 -39.21
N GLU A 364 17.43 -9.38 -39.59
CA GLU A 364 17.26 -10.03 -40.89
C GLU A 364 15.79 -10.41 -41.08
N GLY A 365 15.18 -9.96 -42.18
CA GLY A 365 13.74 -10.15 -42.40
C GLY A 365 12.82 -9.18 -41.64
N PHE A 366 13.23 -7.92 -41.42
CA PHE A 366 12.30 -6.89 -40.93
C PHE A 366 11.09 -6.70 -41.87
N ASP A 367 9.92 -7.10 -41.40
CA ASP A 367 8.65 -6.89 -42.09
C ASP A 367 8.14 -5.45 -41.86
N HIS A 368 8.17 -4.64 -42.92
CA HIS A 368 7.62 -3.28 -42.94
C HIS A 368 6.13 -3.21 -42.58
N GLY A 369 5.38 -4.30 -42.78
CA GLY A 369 3.99 -4.42 -42.34
C GLY A 369 3.84 -4.14 -40.84
N LYS A 370 4.81 -4.57 -40.01
CA LYS A 370 4.92 -4.28 -38.57
C LYS A 370 5.19 -2.82 -38.23
N SER A 371 5.23 -1.93 -39.22
CA SER A 371 5.30 -0.47 -39.05
C SER A 371 4.11 0.28 -39.66
N GLY A 372 3.15 -0.44 -40.28
CA GLY A 372 1.97 0.11 -40.95
C GLY A 372 2.13 0.34 -42.47
N LEU A 373 3.18 -0.20 -43.09
CA LEU A 373 3.44 -0.06 -44.53
C LEU A 373 3.69 -1.44 -45.14
N GLN A 374 2.76 -1.93 -45.98
CA GLN A 374 3.02 -3.11 -46.80
C GLN A 374 3.71 -2.69 -48.08
N LEU A 375 4.98 -3.08 -48.24
CA LEU A 375 5.72 -2.88 -49.48
C LEU A 375 5.07 -3.65 -50.65
N ASP A 376 5.19 -3.11 -51.86
CA ASP A 376 4.94 -3.87 -53.08
C ASP A 376 6.06 -4.89 -53.37
N ASP A 377 5.86 -5.77 -54.35
CA ASP A 377 6.77 -6.88 -54.62
C ASP A 377 8.15 -6.41 -55.11
N THR A 378 8.21 -5.30 -55.86
CA THR A 378 9.48 -4.69 -56.31
C THR A 378 10.29 -4.17 -55.14
N HIS A 379 9.67 -3.44 -54.21
CA HIS A 379 10.39 -2.83 -53.08
C HIS A 379 10.75 -3.82 -51.97
N LYS A 380 10.15 -5.02 -51.93
CA LYS A 380 10.57 -6.11 -51.02
C LYS A 380 11.94 -6.69 -51.36
N GLU A 381 12.37 -6.58 -52.62
CA GLU A 381 13.64 -7.14 -53.10
C GLU A 381 14.84 -6.18 -52.87
N ALA A 382 14.57 -4.91 -52.50
CA ALA A 382 15.60 -3.90 -52.25
C ALA A 382 16.30 -4.09 -50.88
N GLU A 383 17.58 -3.74 -50.79
CA GLU A 383 18.29 -3.78 -49.50
C GLU A 383 17.92 -2.59 -48.63
N CYS A 384 17.95 -2.76 -47.29
CA CYS A 384 17.54 -1.72 -46.36
C CYS A 384 18.29 -0.39 -46.56
N LYS A 385 19.57 -0.46 -46.97
CA LYS A 385 20.44 0.71 -47.20
C LYS A 385 20.02 1.54 -48.41
N ASP A 386 19.33 0.94 -49.39
CA ASP A 386 18.97 1.59 -50.65
C ASP A 386 17.90 2.68 -50.42
N CYS A 387 17.04 2.45 -49.42
CA CYS A 387 16.05 3.43 -48.95
C CYS A 387 16.50 4.20 -47.69
N HIS A 388 17.12 3.54 -46.70
CA HIS A 388 17.51 4.14 -45.42
C HIS A 388 18.98 4.58 -45.38
N VAL A 389 19.40 5.41 -46.35
CA VAL A 389 20.78 5.91 -46.46
C VAL A 389 21.25 6.74 -45.24
N GLU A 390 20.33 7.30 -44.44
CA GLU A 390 20.63 8.01 -43.19
C GLU A 390 20.53 7.12 -41.93
N GLY A 391 20.35 5.81 -42.10
CA GLY A 391 20.16 4.82 -41.04
C GLY A 391 18.68 4.50 -40.76
N LEU A 392 18.45 3.33 -40.15
CA LEU A 392 17.10 2.87 -39.80
C LEU A 392 16.44 3.82 -38.79
N GLY A 393 15.13 4.05 -38.97
CA GLY A 393 14.36 5.00 -38.16
C GLY A 393 14.37 6.44 -38.69
N LYS A 394 15.25 6.79 -39.64
CA LYS A 394 15.13 8.02 -40.44
C LYS A 394 14.18 7.83 -41.63
N PRO A 395 13.57 8.91 -42.15
CA PRO A 395 12.75 8.84 -43.38
C PRO A 395 13.55 8.23 -44.54
N ALA A 396 12.90 7.35 -45.32
CA ALA A 396 13.51 6.79 -46.52
C ALA A 396 13.69 7.87 -47.60
N ARG A 397 14.77 7.78 -48.38
CA ARG A 397 15.01 8.65 -49.54
C ARG A 397 14.54 7.96 -50.83
N CYS A 398 13.43 8.45 -51.40
CA CYS A 398 12.90 7.90 -52.66
C CYS A 398 13.66 8.43 -53.89
N ASN A 399 14.22 9.65 -53.82
CA ASN A 399 14.92 10.28 -54.95
C ASN A 399 16.30 9.66 -55.30
N ALA A 400 16.70 8.58 -54.61
CA ALA A 400 17.81 7.74 -55.07
C ALA A 400 17.46 6.96 -56.35
N CYS A 401 16.17 6.66 -56.57
CA CYS A 401 15.67 5.90 -57.72
C CYS A 401 14.48 6.56 -58.45
N HIS A 402 13.89 7.61 -57.88
CA HIS A 402 12.74 8.35 -58.42
C HIS A 402 13.05 9.84 -58.62
N GLU A 403 12.11 10.58 -59.19
CA GLU A 403 12.19 12.04 -59.36
C GLU A 403 12.30 12.77 -57.99
N ASP A 404 12.95 13.94 -57.99
CA ASP A 404 13.32 14.69 -56.77
C ASP A 404 12.14 15.21 -55.92
N ASP A 405 10.91 15.16 -56.45
CA ASP A 405 9.68 15.47 -55.72
C ASP A 405 9.13 14.25 -54.92
N TRP A 406 9.56 13.03 -55.23
CA TRP A 406 9.13 11.82 -54.52
C TRP A 406 9.71 11.78 -53.10
N LYS A 407 8.85 12.01 -52.11
CA LYS A 407 9.24 12.11 -50.70
C LYS A 407 8.24 11.38 -49.80
N TYR A 408 8.75 10.59 -48.86
CA TYR A 408 7.95 10.06 -47.76
C TYR A 408 7.52 11.20 -46.82
N PRO A 409 6.27 11.25 -46.31
CA PRO A 409 5.19 10.26 -46.44
C PRO A 409 4.20 10.53 -47.60
N ALA A 410 4.47 11.48 -48.50
CA ALA A 410 3.55 11.88 -49.57
C ALA A 410 3.51 10.85 -50.72
N LYS A 411 4.65 10.21 -51.02
CA LYS A 411 4.75 9.01 -51.85
C LYS A 411 5.22 7.85 -50.97
N ILE A 412 4.70 6.65 -51.20
CA ILE A 412 5.04 5.44 -50.45
C ILE A 412 5.29 4.26 -51.40
N PRO A 413 6.28 3.39 -51.12
CA PRO A 413 6.61 2.21 -51.92
C PRO A 413 5.67 1.02 -51.64
N GLY A 414 4.37 1.21 -51.90
CA GLY A 414 3.33 0.20 -51.62
C GLY A 414 2.05 0.81 -51.06
N LYS A 415 1.48 0.21 -50.01
CA LYS A 415 0.23 0.67 -49.38
C LYS A 415 0.32 0.73 -47.85
N LYS A 416 -0.39 1.68 -47.25
CA LYS A 416 -0.62 1.68 -45.80
C LYS A 416 -1.54 0.51 -45.41
N LEU A 417 -1.32 -0.04 -44.22
CA LEU A 417 -2.17 -1.03 -43.57
C LEU A 417 -3.14 -0.38 -42.59
#